data_AF-A0A948W4K3-F1
#
_entry.id   AF-A0A948W4K3-F1
#
_cell.length_a   1.000
_cell.length_b   1.000
_cell.length_c   1.000
_cell.angle_alpha   90.00
_cell.angle_beta   90.00
_cell.angle_gamma   90.00
#
_symmetry.space_group_name_H-M   'P 1'
#
loop_
_entity.id
_entity.type
_entity.pdbx_description
1 polymer ?
#
loop_
_entity_poly.entity_id
_entity_poly.type
_entity_poly.pdbx_seq_one_letter_code
_entity_poly.pdbx_strand_id
1 'polypeptide(L)'
;MKDTPSAVQARFHRQLLARSAEERLGMACRMFSTAKKLAQAAIDKTGIRSRSEINVMLFLRMYGQDFGEAERNKILAWLRATEPR
;
A
#
# COMPACT_ATOMS: atom_id res chain seq x y z
N MET A 1 12.51 -15.55 -8.51
CA MET A 1 12.03 -14.52 -9.46
C MET A 1 12.99 -14.52 -10.65
N LYS A 2 12.63 -15.17 -11.76
CA LYS A 2 13.51 -15.31 -12.94
C LYS A 2 13.38 -14.12 -13.92
N ASP A 3 12.38 -13.26 -13.71
CA ASP A 3 12.08 -12.11 -14.57
C ASP A 3 12.87 -10.84 -14.22
N THR A 4 13.70 -10.90 -13.18
CA THR A 4 14.58 -9.79 -12.81
C THR A 4 15.97 -10.02 -13.39
N PRO A 5 16.47 -9.13 -14.28
CA PRO A 5 17.83 -9.24 -14.80
C PRO A 5 18.87 -9.29 -13.68
N SER A 6 19.89 -10.13 -13.83
CA SER A 6 20.93 -10.36 -12.80
C SER A 6 21.63 -9.07 -12.35
N ALA A 7 21.85 -8.13 -13.28
CA ALA A 7 22.42 -6.83 -12.98
C ALA A 7 21.53 -5.99 -12.03
N VAL A 8 20.21 -6.07 -12.20
CA VAL A 8 19.24 -5.38 -11.32
C VAL A 8 19.26 -6.02 -9.93
N GLN A 9 19.28 -7.35 -9.87
CA GLN A 9 19.37 -8.08 -8.61
C GLN A 9 20.66 -7.76 -7.85
N ALA A 10 21.81 -7.75 -8.53
CA ALA A 10 23.10 -7.41 -7.93
C ALA A 10 23.13 -5.96 -7.42
N ARG A 11 22.56 -5.02 -8.18
CA ARG A 11 22.41 -3.62 -7.75
C ARG A 11 21.55 -3.50 -6.50
N PHE A 12 20.39 -4.14 -6.49
CA PHE A 12 19.48 -4.15 -5.34
C PHE A 12 20.17 -4.71 -4.09
N HIS A 13 20.84 -5.86 -4.22
CA HIS A 13 21.51 -6.51 -3.10
C HIS A 13 22.62 -5.64 -2.50
N ARG A 14 23.46 -5.04 -3.35
CA ARG A 14 24.49 -4.10 -2.92
C ARG A 14 23.92 -2.88 -2.18
N GLN A 15 22.82 -2.31 -2.67
CA GLN A 15 22.16 -1.17 -2.02
C GLN A 15 21.54 -1.56 -0.68
N LEU A 16 20.97 -2.78 -0.58
CA LEU A 16 20.40 -3.28 0.65
C LEU A 16 21.48 -3.53 1.72
N LEU A 17 22.61 -4.12 1.32
CA LEU A 17 23.73 -4.41 2.23
C LEU A 17 24.52 -3.16 2.64
N ALA A 18 24.45 -2.07 1.87
CA ALA A 18 25.03 -0.77 2.26
C ALA A 18 24.28 -0.10 3.44
N ARG A 19 23.09 -0.59 3.80
CA ARG A 19 22.30 -0.12 4.97
C ARG A 19 22.70 -0.86 6.24
N SER A 20 22.48 -0.25 7.40
CA SER A 20 22.69 -0.90 8.68
C SER A 20 21.73 -2.09 8.91
N ALA A 21 22.04 -2.98 9.84
CA ALA A 21 21.16 -4.11 10.16
C ALA A 21 19.80 -3.63 10.69
N GLU A 22 19.81 -2.59 11.52
CA GLU A 22 18.63 -1.94 12.10
C GLU A 22 17.76 -1.28 11.03
N GLU A 23 18.38 -0.61 10.05
CA GLU A 23 17.66 -0.03 8.92
C GLU A 23 16.96 -1.10 8.09
N ARG A 24 17.64 -2.21 7.80
CA ARG A 24 17.05 -3.34 7.07
C ARG A 24 15.89 -3.98 7.83
N LEU A 25 16.04 -4.16 9.14
CA LEU A 25 14.95 -4.66 10.00
C LEU A 25 13.76 -3.69 9.97
N GLY A 26 14.01 -2.40 10.10
CA GLY A 26 12.97 -1.37 10.00
C GLY A 26 12.27 -1.37 8.64
N MET A 27 12.98 -1.62 7.54
CA MET A 27 12.38 -1.77 6.22
C MET A 27 11.44 -2.99 6.14
N ALA A 28 11.86 -4.14 6.67
CA ALA A 28 11.04 -5.35 6.72
C ALA A 28 9.77 -5.14 7.57
N CYS A 29 9.90 -4.51 8.74
CA CYS A 29 8.76 -4.20 9.61
C CYS A 29 7.80 -3.13 9.02
N ARG A 30 8.28 -2.29 8.08
CA ARG A 30 7.49 -1.23 7.44
C ARG A 30 6.97 -1.59 6.06
N MET A 31 7.03 -2.86 5.65
CA MET A 31 6.55 -3.26 4.32
C MET A 31 5.07 -2.91 4.11
N PHE A 32 4.22 -3.17 5.10
CA PHE A 32 2.79 -2.85 5.01
C PHE A 32 2.54 -1.34 4.88
N SER A 33 3.18 -0.52 5.72
CA SER A 33 3.04 0.94 5.65
C SER A 33 3.61 1.52 4.36
N THR A 34 4.66 0.92 3.81
CA THR A 34 5.22 1.26 2.50
C THR A 34 4.23 0.92 1.38
N ALA A 35 3.65 -0.27 1.39
CA ALA A 35 2.64 -0.68 0.41
C ALA A 35 1.42 0.25 0.45
N LYS A 36 0.93 0.60 1.64
CA LYS A 36 -0.17 1.56 1.83
C LYS A 36 0.17 2.95 1.25
N LYS A 37 1.39 3.46 1.48
CA LYS A 37 1.84 4.75 0.92
C LYS A 37 1.92 4.72 -0.60
N LEU A 38 2.41 3.63 -1.19
CA LEU A 38 2.45 3.47 -2.65
C LEU A 38 1.04 3.42 -3.24
N ALA A 39 0.12 2.69 -2.61
CA ALA A 39 -1.28 2.65 -3.02
C ALA A 39 -1.93 4.04 -2.94
N GLN A 40 -1.71 4.78 -1.85
CA GLN A 40 -2.20 6.15 -1.69
C GLN A 40 -1.66 7.07 -2.79
N ALA A 41 -0.35 7.04 -3.05
CA ALA A 41 0.26 7.88 -4.08
C ALA A 41 -0.28 7.59 -5.49
N ALA A 42 -0.69 6.35 -5.77
CA ALA A 42 -1.37 6.00 -7.01
C ALA A 42 -2.80 6.56 -7.07
N ILE A 43 -3.55 6.52 -5.96
CA ILE A 43 -4.89 7.10 -5.85
C ILE A 43 -4.84 8.62 -6.01
N ASP A 44 -3.87 9.29 -5.38
CA ASP A 44 -3.74 10.76 -5.47
C ASP A 44 -3.57 11.25 -6.91
N LYS A 45 -2.98 10.42 -7.78
CA LYS A 45 -2.79 10.72 -9.20
C LYS A 45 -4.07 10.62 -10.04
N THR A 46 -5.14 10.01 -9.53
CA THR A 46 -6.42 9.91 -10.26
C THR A 46 -7.23 11.20 -10.18
N GLY A 47 -6.83 12.15 -9.33
CA GLY A 47 -7.54 13.41 -9.12
C GLY A 47 -8.64 13.36 -8.05
N ILE A 48 -8.86 12.20 -7.41
CA ILE A 48 -9.77 12.07 -6.27
C ILE A 48 -9.23 12.94 -5.11
N ARG A 49 -10.07 13.85 -4.60
CA ARG A 49 -9.72 14.76 -3.48
C ARG A 49 -10.46 14.45 -2.19
N SER A 50 -11.62 13.81 -2.27
CA SER A 50 -12.39 13.46 -1.09
C SER A 50 -11.63 12.43 -0.24
N ARG A 51 -11.50 12.74 1.06
CA ARG A 51 -10.82 11.85 2.00
C ARG A 51 -11.55 10.53 2.18
N SER A 52 -12.88 10.55 2.18
CA SER A 52 -13.70 9.33 2.30
C SER A 52 -13.53 8.43 1.07
N GLU A 53 -13.52 9.00 -0.13
CA GLU A 53 -13.29 8.25 -1.37
C GLU A 53 -11.86 7.72 -1.47
N ILE A 54 -10.87 8.48 -1.00
CA ILE A 54 -9.49 7.99 -0.85
C ILE A 54 -9.46 6.76 0.08
N ASN A 55 -10.14 6.81 1.23
CA ASN A 55 -10.17 5.71 2.17
C ASN A 55 -10.87 4.48 1.58
N VAL A 56 -11.96 4.67 0.83
CA VAL A 56 -12.65 3.60 0.08
C VAL A 56 -11.70 2.93 -0.90
N MET A 57 -11.00 3.70 -1.72
CA MET A 57 -10.07 3.18 -2.72
C MET A 57 -8.89 2.45 -2.08
N LEU A 58 -8.34 2.99 -0.98
CA LEU A 58 -7.32 2.31 -0.20
C LEU A 58 -7.80 0.98 0.38
N PHE A 59 -9.01 0.96 0.96
CA PHE A 59 -9.59 -0.26 1.51
C PHE A 59 -9.75 -1.32 0.41
N LEU A 60 -10.33 -0.97 -0.73
CA LEU A 60 -10.49 -1.90 -1.85
C LEU A 60 -9.14 -2.43 -2.36
N ARG A 61 -8.11 -1.58 -2.40
CA ARG A 61 -6.78 -1.96 -2.89
C ARG A 61 -6.03 -2.88 -1.93
N MET A 62 -6.18 -2.67 -0.63
CA MET A 62 -5.43 -3.40 0.40
C MET A 62 -6.15 -4.63 0.94
N TYR A 63 -7.49 -4.60 0.97
CA TYR A 63 -8.33 -5.57 1.66
C TYR A 63 -9.61 -5.96 0.90
N GLY A 64 -9.85 -5.44 -0.31
CA GLY A 64 -11.14 -5.60 -1.00
C GLY A 64 -11.52 -7.04 -1.37
N GLN A 65 -10.56 -7.96 -1.30
CA GLN A 65 -10.73 -9.40 -1.55
C GLN A 65 -10.79 -10.23 -0.25
N ASP A 66 -10.56 -9.61 0.91
CA ASP A 66 -10.53 -10.30 2.20
C ASP A 66 -11.94 -10.47 2.79
N PHE A 67 -12.93 -9.78 2.20
CA PHE A 67 -14.31 -9.74 2.67
C PHE A 67 -15.28 -10.18 1.57
N GLY A 68 -16.35 -10.87 1.98
CA GLY A 68 -17.49 -11.15 1.11
C GLY A 68 -18.24 -9.87 0.71
N GLU A 69 -19.05 -9.95 -0.34
CA GLU A 69 -19.71 -8.77 -0.92
C GLU A 69 -20.56 -7.98 0.08
N ALA A 70 -21.36 -8.67 0.90
CA ALA A 70 -22.24 -8.03 1.88
C ALA A 70 -21.45 -7.25 2.94
N GLU A 71 -20.34 -7.81 3.44
CA GLU A 71 -19.49 -7.17 4.45
C GLU A 71 -18.67 -6.03 3.85
N ARG A 72 -18.12 -6.24 2.66
CA ARG A 72 -17.44 -5.20 1.89
C ARG A 72 -18.35 -3.98 1.69
N ASN A 73 -19.59 -4.18 1.25
CA ASN A 73 -20.53 -3.08 1.01
C ASN A 73 -20.87 -2.30 2.29
N LYS A 74 -21.00 -2.98 3.43
CA LYS A 74 -21.17 -2.32 4.74
C LYS A 74 -19.98 -1.42 5.09
N ILE A 75 -18.76 -1.93 4.93
CA ILE A 75 -17.53 -1.17 5.20
C ILE A 75 -17.43 0.05 4.27
N LEU A 76 -17.72 -0.14 2.98
CA LEU A 76 -17.71 0.96 2.01
C LEU A 76 -18.72 2.07 2.36
N ALA A 77 -19.94 1.69 2.74
CA ALA A 77 -20.95 2.65 3.18
C ALA A 77 -20.50 3.43 4.42
N TRP A 78 -19.92 2.73 5.40
CA TRP A 78 -19.40 3.36 6.61
C TRP A 78 -18.23 4.32 6.34
N LEU A 79 -17.28 3.94 5.47
CA LEU A 79 -16.15 4.79 5.08
C LEU A 79 -16.60 6.07 4.35
N ARG A 80 -17.68 6.00 3.57
CA ARG A 80 -18.26 7.16 2.89
C ARG A 80 -19.01 8.09 3.83
N ALA A 81 -19.73 7.52 4.80
CA ALA A 81 -20.48 8.28 5.80
C ALA A 81 -19.56 8.98 6.81
N THR A 82 -18.38 8.42 7.04
CA THR A 82 -17.37 9.00 7.95
C THR A 82 -16.51 9.98 7.17
N GLU A 83 -17.03 11.18 6.90
CA GLU A 83 -16.19 12.32 6.54
C GLU A 83 -15.45 12.79 7.81
N PRO A 84 -14.13 12.64 7.91
CA PRO A 84 -13.40 13.25 9.00
C PRO A 84 -13.36 14.77 8.76
N ARG A 85 -13.76 15.55 9.77
CA ARG A 85 -13.53 17.00 9.84
C ARG A 85 -12.06 17.35 9.62
#